data_AF-A0A2E5YS46-F1
#
_entry.id   AF-A0A2E5YS46-F1
#
_cell.length_a   1.000
_cell.length_b   1.000
_cell.length_c   1.000
_cell.angle_alpha   90.00
_cell.angle_beta   90.00
_cell.angle_gamma   90.00
#
_symmetry.space_group_name_H-M   'P 1'
#
loop_
_entity.id
_entity.type
_entity.pdbx_description
1 polymer ?
#
loop_
_entity_poly.entity_id
_entity_poly.type
_entity_poly.pdbx_seq_one_letter_code
_entity_poly.pdbx_strand_id
1 'polypeptide(L)'
;MRDVAVVGFTQSPSMRREPDRNEVEILIPVIQALREQTGLSGEDFDFVCSGSSDYLAGSSFAFVAGLDAVGAWPPVCESHVEMDGAWALYEAWVKIQMGYADVALVYGFGKPSMGDLPLTMALQLDPYSVMPLWPDSISIAGLQARLCLESGVVRHEEMAAAAVRDRANAKDNPNAQVSGDFTVEGILAEPYLVNPLRKSDCAPISDGASAIVLAAGDRVNELCDRPAWIRGIEHICEPMDLGVRDLGRSRSTEIAAEKAGVGAGKVDIAELSAPFTHQEILIEKALGLSDASPTTTINPSGGALAGNPMMAVGLSRIGECATRIMDGRVDRAVAHATSGPCLQQNLVCVLEGN
;
A
#
# COMPACT_ATOMS: atom_id res chain seq x y z
N MET A 1 -11.39 9.94 20.95
CA MET A 1 -10.62 9.00 20.11
C MET A 1 -9.31 8.76 20.85
N ARG A 2 -8.89 7.52 21.04
CA ARG A 2 -7.61 7.20 21.68
C ARG A 2 -6.48 7.59 20.73
N ASP A 3 -5.37 8.08 21.27
CA ASP A 3 -4.15 8.29 20.49
C ASP A 3 -3.52 6.93 20.18
N VAL A 4 -3.36 6.65 18.88
CA VAL A 4 -2.80 5.41 18.35
C VAL A 4 -1.61 5.76 17.48
N ALA A 5 -0.53 5.00 17.61
CA ALA A 5 0.67 5.19 16.81
C ALA A 5 1.17 3.87 16.23
N VAL A 6 1.89 3.99 15.11
CA VAL A 6 2.81 2.96 14.65
C VAL A 6 4.08 3.05 15.49
N VAL A 7 4.46 1.93 16.09
CA VAL A 7 5.66 1.81 16.96
C VAL A 7 6.70 0.83 16.42
N GLY A 8 6.39 0.12 15.35
CA GLY A 8 7.31 -0.79 14.67
C GLY A 8 6.82 -1.09 13.25
N PHE A 9 7.77 -1.30 12.35
CA PHE A 9 7.52 -1.69 10.96
C PHE A 9 8.69 -2.51 10.42
N THR A 10 8.36 -3.61 9.75
CA THR A 10 9.30 -4.40 8.96
C THR A 10 8.64 -4.88 7.68
N GLN A 11 9.45 -5.23 6.69
CA GLN A 11 8.98 -5.82 5.44
C GLN A 11 10.06 -6.74 4.85
N SER A 12 9.64 -7.66 3.99
CA SER A 12 10.56 -8.42 3.16
C SER A 12 10.97 -7.61 1.92
N PRO A 13 12.09 -7.96 1.28
CA PRO A 13 12.35 -7.49 -0.08
C PRO A 13 11.22 -7.86 -1.03
N SER A 14 10.90 -6.96 -1.97
CA SER A 14 9.98 -7.24 -3.08
C SER A 14 10.72 -8.08 -4.11
N MET A 15 10.28 -9.33 -4.29
CA MET A 15 10.93 -10.29 -5.19
C MET A 15 10.05 -10.53 -6.40
N ARG A 16 10.63 -10.53 -7.61
CA ARG A 16 9.86 -10.85 -8.84
C ARG A 16 9.17 -12.22 -8.74
N ARG A 17 9.85 -13.14 -8.08
CA ARG A 17 9.39 -14.49 -7.78
C ARG A 17 10.21 -14.97 -6.61
N GLU A 18 9.54 -15.43 -5.56
CA GLU A 18 10.16 -16.13 -4.44
C GLU A 18 10.02 -17.65 -4.71
N PRO A 19 11.08 -18.36 -5.10
CA PRO A 19 10.96 -19.76 -5.50
C PRO A 19 11.00 -20.74 -4.33
N ASP A 20 11.62 -20.36 -3.21
CA ASP A 20 12.05 -21.32 -2.18
C ASP A 20 11.14 -21.31 -0.96
N ARG A 21 10.49 -20.17 -0.69
CA ARG A 21 9.65 -19.97 0.50
C ARG A 21 8.17 -19.86 0.17
N ASN A 22 7.34 -20.52 0.96
CA ASN A 22 5.90 -20.25 1.00
C ASN A 22 5.61 -18.94 1.75
N GLU A 23 4.34 -18.52 1.80
CA GLU A 23 3.94 -17.25 2.44
C GLU A 23 4.29 -17.18 3.93
N VAL A 24 4.14 -18.29 4.66
CA VAL A 24 4.52 -18.39 6.08
C VAL A 24 6.03 -18.20 6.26
N GLU A 25 6.83 -18.85 5.41
CA GLU A 25 8.30 -18.74 5.45
C GLU A 25 8.81 -17.36 5.02
N ILE A 26 8.02 -16.60 4.25
CA ILE A 26 8.28 -15.17 3.98
C ILE A 26 7.96 -14.32 5.22
N LEU A 27 6.85 -14.62 5.93
CA LEU A 27 6.39 -13.87 7.09
C LEU A 27 7.26 -14.04 8.34
N ILE A 28 7.74 -15.26 8.62
CA ILE A 28 8.54 -15.57 9.83
C ILE A 28 9.67 -14.54 10.08
N PRO A 29 10.59 -14.29 9.12
CA PRO A 29 11.67 -13.32 9.36
C PRO A 29 11.17 -11.88 9.51
N VAL A 30 10.05 -11.52 8.87
CA VAL A 30 9.45 -10.18 8.98
C VAL A 30 8.91 -9.96 10.40
N ILE A 31 8.14 -10.92 10.91
CA ILE A 31 7.56 -10.88 12.26
C ILE A 31 8.68 -10.97 13.32
N GLN A 32 9.69 -11.80 13.11
CA GLN A 32 10.85 -11.89 14.02
C GLN A 32 11.59 -10.56 14.11
N ALA A 33 11.91 -9.93 12.96
CA ALA A 33 12.56 -8.63 12.95
C ALA A 33 11.71 -7.55 13.63
N LEU A 34 10.38 -7.62 13.51
CA LEU A 34 9.47 -6.69 14.16
C LEU A 34 9.44 -6.87 15.67
N ARG A 35 9.47 -8.12 16.15
CA ARG A 35 9.59 -8.44 17.57
C ARG A 35 10.93 -8.00 18.14
N GLU A 36 12.02 -8.19 17.38
CA GLU A 36 13.35 -7.69 17.77
C GLU A 36 13.39 -6.16 17.84
N GLN A 37 12.72 -5.47 16.90
CA GLN A 37 12.62 -4.00 16.88
C GLN A 37 11.83 -3.45 18.08
N THR A 38 10.76 -4.13 18.48
CA THR A 38 9.80 -3.64 19.50
C THR A 38 9.99 -4.24 20.88
N GLY A 39 10.77 -5.32 21.01
CA GLY A 39 10.90 -6.10 22.24
C GLY A 39 9.66 -6.94 22.60
N LEU A 40 8.63 -6.96 21.74
CA LEU A 40 7.36 -7.64 22.00
C LEU A 40 7.45 -9.14 21.76
N SER A 41 6.71 -9.88 22.58
CA SER A 41 6.50 -11.33 22.46
C SER A 41 5.03 -11.64 22.10
N GLY A 42 4.71 -12.92 21.93
CA GLY A 42 3.32 -13.34 21.63
C GLY A 42 2.31 -12.92 22.70
N GLU A 43 2.73 -12.83 23.96
CA GLU A 43 1.85 -12.47 25.10
C GLU A 43 1.50 -10.98 25.15
N ASP A 44 2.22 -10.14 24.41
CA ASP A 44 2.05 -8.70 24.45
C ASP A 44 1.04 -8.17 23.42
N PHE A 45 0.57 -9.01 22.49
CA PHE A 45 -0.41 -8.62 21.48
C PHE A 45 -1.83 -8.95 21.95
N ASP A 46 -2.70 -7.95 22.00
CA ASP A 46 -4.12 -8.13 22.32
C ASP A 46 -4.95 -8.54 21.09
N PHE A 47 -4.46 -8.14 19.90
CA PHE A 47 -5.14 -8.37 18.63
C PHE A 47 -4.14 -8.59 17.50
N VAL A 48 -4.50 -9.49 16.59
CA VAL A 48 -3.72 -9.77 15.38
C VAL A 48 -4.64 -9.58 14.17
N CYS A 49 -4.18 -8.88 13.14
CA CYS A 49 -4.96 -8.71 11.93
C CYS A 49 -4.12 -8.91 10.67
N SER A 50 -4.60 -9.75 9.75
CA SER A 50 -3.91 -10.09 8.52
C SER A 50 -4.63 -9.57 7.28
N GLY A 51 -3.87 -9.12 6.28
CA GLY A 51 -4.34 -8.77 4.94
C GLY A 51 -3.74 -9.69 3.88
N SER A 52 -4.55 -10.48 3.20
CA SER A 52 -4.08 -11.41 2.16
C SER A 52 -5.20 -11.90 1.25
N SER A 53 -4.84 -12.60 0.18
CA SER A 53 -5.80 -13.20 -0.77
C SER A 53 -5.37 -14.61 -1.16
N ASP A 54 -6.21 -15.60 -0.83
CA ASP A 54 -6.03 -17.02 -1.21
C ASP A 54 -5.85 -17.21 -2.73
N TYR A 55 -6.49 -16.35 -3.55
CA TYR A 55 -6.47 -16.44 -5.01
C TYR A 55 -5.12 -16.07 -5.64
N LEU A 56 -4.22 -15.39 -4.94
CA LEU A 56 -2.93 -14.98 -5.51
C LEU A 56 -1.97 -16.16 -5.65
N ALA A 57 -1.89 -17.00 -4.61
CA ALA A 57 -1.09 -18.22 -4.61
C ALA A 57 -1.90 -19.45 -5.08
N GLY A 58 -3.23 -19.34 -5.21
CA GLY A 58 -4.12 -20.45 -5.51
C GLY A 58 -4.21 -21.47 -4.37
N SER A 59 -3.92 -21.05 -3.14
CA SER A 59 -3.93 -21.88 -1.94
C SER A 59 -5.12 -21.50 -1.07
N SER A 60 -5.98 -22.47 -0.75
CA SER A 60 -7.09 -22.26 0.17
C SER A 60 -6.60 -22.05 1.59
N PHE A 61 -7.23 -21.13 2.32
CA PHE A 61 -6.91 -20.83 3.72
C PHE A 61 -5.47 -20.34 3.93
N ALA A 62 -4.93 -19.55 3.00
CA ALA A 62 -3.59 -18.99 3.12
C ALA A 62 -3.47 -18.09 4.36
N PHE A 63 -4.54 -17.37 4.72
CA PHE A 63 -4.62 -16.57 5.95
C PHE A 63 -4.46 -17.41 7.22
N VAL A 64 -5.09 -18.60 7.29
CA VAL A 64 -4.95 -19.52 8.44
C VAL A 64 -3.51 -20.00 8.56
N ALA A 65 -2.87 -20.33 7.43
CA ALA A 65 -1.46 -20.71 7.44
C ALA A 65 -0.56 -19.55 7.88
N GLY A 66 -0.88 -18.31 7.52
CA GLY A 66 -0.13 -17.12 7.95
C GLY A 66 0.00 -16.97 9.47
N LEU A 67 -0.98 -17.47 10.24
CA LEU A 67 -0.91 -17.46 11.71
C LEU A 67 0.23 -18.32 12.28
N ASP A 68 0.70 -19.34 11.54
CA ASP A 68 1.84 -20.15 11.97
C ASP A 68 3.11 -19.30 12.12
N ALA A 69 3.22 -18.18 11.38
CA ALA A 69 4.34 -17.24 11.51
C ALA A 69 4.23 -16.36 12.77
N VAL A 70 3.02 -16.14 13.28
CA VAL A 70 2.76 -15.39 14.52
C VAL A 70 3.00 -16.28 15.74
N GLY A 71 2.51 -17.52 15.67
CA GLY A 71 2.59 -18.52 16.73
C GLY A 71 1.25 -18.74 17.45
N ALA A 72 1.05 -19.97 17.92
CA ALA A 72 -0.24 -20.43 18.45
C ALA A 72 -0.47 -20.14 19.95
N TRP A 73 0.56 -19.68 20.68
CA TRP A 73 0.48 -19.45 22.13
C TRP A 73 1.12 -18.10 22.54
N PRO A 74 0.45 -17.33 23.43
CA PRO A 74 -0.92 -17.55 23.92
C PRO A 74 -1.95 -17.35 22.80
N PRO A 75 -3.19 -17.85 22.94
CA PRO A 75 -4.24 -17.58 21.99
C PRO A 75 -4.60 -16.09 22.01
N VAL A 76 -4.45 -15.43 20.88
CA VAL A 76 -4.81 -14.02 20.67
C VAL A 76 -6.01 -13.95 19.74
N CYS A 77 -6.88 -12.94 19.92
CA CYS A 77 -7.96 -12.70 18.97
C CYS A 77 -7.36 -12.30 17.62
N GLU A 78 -7.71 -13.03 16.56
CA GLU A 78 -7.28 -12.73 15.20
C GLU A 78 -8.47 -12.36 14.31
N SER A 79 -8.20 -11.54 13.30
CA SER A 79 -9.10 -11.24 12.19
C SER A 79 -8.33 -11.22 10.87
N HIS A 80 -9.03 -11.53 9.78
CA HIS A 80 -8.49 -11.50 8.42
C HIS A 80 -9.34 -10.60 7.54
N VAL A 81 -8.67 -9.74 6.78
CA VAL A 81 -9.27 -8.93 5.73
C VAL A 81 -8.76 -9.44 4.38
N GLU A 82 -9.66 -9.78 3.46
CA GLU A 82 -9.32 -10.17 2.09
C GLU A 82 -8.95 -8.94 1.24
N MET A 83 -7.95 -8.18 1.69
CA MET A 83 -7.45 -6.96 1.05
C MET A 83 -5.99 -6.73 1.47
N ASP A 84 -5.42 -5.62 1.01
CA ASP A 84 -4.11 -5.19 1.46
C ASP A 84 -4.06 -4.95 2.97
N GLY A 85 -2.91 -5.24 3.58
CA GLY A 85 -2.66 -5.06 5.00
C GLY A 85 -2.96 -3.65 5.53
N ALA A 86 -3.03 -2.62 4.68
CA ALA A 86 -3.54 -1.30 5.06
C ALA A 86 -4.99 -1.32 5.58
N TRP A 87 -5.86 -2.17 5.02
CA TRP A 87 -7.23 -2.34 5.53
C TRP A 87 -7.26 -3.19 6.80
N ALA A 88 -6.37 -4.17 6.94
CA ALA A 88 -6.16 -4.88 8.21
C ALA A 88 -5.68 -3.90 9.31
N LEU A 89 -4.83 -2.93 8.95
CA LEU A 89 -4.42 -1.84 9.84
C LEU A 89 -5.60 -0.96 10.23
N TYR A 90 -6.48 -0.63 9.29
CA TYR A 90 -7.70 0.12 9.57
C TYR A 90 -8.60 -0.62 10.57
N GLU A 91 -8.81 -1.93 10.39
CA GLU A 91 -9.58 -2.74 11.34
C GLU A 91 -8.92 -2.75 12.73
N ALA A 92 -7.62 -3.01 12.80
CA ALA A 92 -6.88 -3.00 14.05
C ALA A 92 -6.96 -1.63 14.76
N TRP A 93 -6.85 -0.54 13.99
CA TRP A 93 -7.04 0.82 14.51
C TRP A 93 -8.46 1.00 15.08
N VAL A 94 -9.51 0.57 14.39
CA VAL A 94 -10.89 0.62 14.90
C VAL A 94 -11.05 -0.20 16.19
N LYS A 95 -10.46 -1.41 16.27
CA LYS A 95 -10.50 -2.26 17.47
C LYS A 95 -9.83 -1.58 18.66
N ILE A 96 -8.69 -0.92 18.44
CA ILE A 96 -8.01 -0.13 19.47
C ILE A 96 -8.88 1.05 19.92
N GLN A 97 -9.49 1.78 18.97
CA GLN A 97 -10.40 2.90 19.28
C GLN A 97 -11.60 2.48 20.13
N MET A 98 -12.11 1.27 19.92
CA MET A 98 -13.20 0.67 20.69
C MET A 98 -12.76 0.13 22.06
N GLY A 99 -11.45 0.12 22.37
CA GLY A 99 -10.91 -0.40 23.62
C GLY A 99 -10.80 -1.92 23.69
N TYR A 100 -10.82 -2.62 22.55
CA TYR A 100 -10.64 -4.07 22.50
C TYR A 100 -9.17 -4.51 22.55
N ALA A 101 -8.25 -3.61 22.23
CA ALA A 101 -6.82 -3.85 22.18
C ALA A 101 -6.06 -2.56 22.51
N ASP A 102 -4.87 -2.72 23.09
CA ASP A 102 -3.91 -1.64 23.31
C ASP A 102 -2.68 -1.82 22.43
N VAL A 103 -2.32 -3.07 22.13
CA VAL A 103 -1.25 -3.42 21.19
C VAL A 103 -1.77 -4.40 20.15
N ALA A 104 -1.59 -4.07 18.87
CA ALA A 104 -2.02 -4.93 17.76
C ALA A 104 -0.88 -5.21 16.76
N LEU A 105 -0.75 -6.47 16.36
CA LEU A 105 0.11 -6.88 15.25
C LEU A 105 -0.71 -6.90 13.96
N VAL A 106 -0.25 -6.17 12.95
CA VAL A 106 -0.86 -6.14 11.63
C VAL A 106 0.16 -6.65 10.62
N TYR A 107 -0.24 -7.55 9.72
CA TYR A 107 0.65 -8.00 8.64
C TYR A 107 -0.10 -8.21 7.34
N GLY A 108 0.58 -7.93 6.23
CA GLY A 108 0.09 -8.14 4.88
C GLY A 108 1.07 -9.02 4.11
N PHE A 109 0.57 -9.90 3.25
CA PHE A 109 1.43 -10.76 2.44
C PHE A 109 0.74 -11.21 1.16
N GLY A 110 1.53 -11.42 0.12
CA GLY A 110 1.05 -12.02 -1.11
C GLY A 110 2.16 -12.59 -1.96
N LYS A 111 1.80 -13.65 -2.68
CA LYS A 111 2.69 -14.38 -3.59
C LYS A 111 2.10 -14.50 -5.00
N PRO A 112 1.81 -13.37 -5.68
CA PRO A 112 1.15 -13.37 -6.99
C PRO A 112 1.97 -14.06 -8.10
N SER A 113 3.27 -14.31 -7.90
CA SER A 113 4.10 -15.01 -8.88
C SER A 113 3.72 -16.49 -9.10
N MET A 114 2.93 -17.07 -8.20
CA MET A 114 2.50 -18.47 -8.24
C MET A 114 1.15 -18.68 -8.93
N GLY A 115 0.36 -17.62 -9.13
CA GLY A 115 -0.95 -17.67 -9.75
C GLY A 115 -0.99 -17.03 -11.14
N ASP A 116 -2.15 -17.10 -11.78
CA ASP A 116 -2.46 -16.33 -12.98
C ASP A 116 -3.09 -15.00 -12.54
N LEU A 117 -2.24 -14.00 -12.28
CA LEU A 117 -2.68 -12.72 -11.76
C LEU A 117 -3.70 -12.01 -12.66
N PRO A 118 -3.52 -11.91 -14.00
CA PRO A 118 -4.57 -11.38 -14.89
C PRO A 118 -5.93 -12.05 -14.70
N LEU A 119 -5.96 -13.39 -14.62
CA LEU A 119 -7.19 -14.14 -14.40
C LEU A 119 -7.80 -13.83 -13.03
N THR A 120 -7.01 -13.87 -11.96
CA THR A 120 -7.46 -13.57 -10.60
C THR A 120 -8.04 -12.16 -10.49
N MET A 121 -7.38 -11.17 -11.11
CA MET A 121 -7.86 -9.78 -11.08
C MET A 121 -9.15 -9.60 -11.90
N ALA A 122 -9.31 -10.31 -13.03
CA ALA A 122 -10.53 -10.24 -13.83
C ALA A 122 -11.76 -10.76 -13.06
N LEU A 123 -11.57 -11.75 -12.18
CA LEU A 123 -12.64 -12.32 -11.34
C LEU A 123 -13.16 -11.37 -10.25
N GLN A 124 -12.40 -10.30 -9.93
CA GLN A 124 -12.83 -9.28 -8.96
C GLN A 124 -13.74 -8.22 -9.57
N LEU A 125 -14.01 -8.29 -10.88
CA LEU A 125 -14.85 -7.34 -11.60
C LEU A 125 -16.32 -7.69 -11.47
N ASP A 126 -17.20 -6.77 -11.91
CA ASP A 126 -18.64 -7.00 -11.85
C ASP A 126 -19.00 -8.31 -12.58
N PRO A 127 -19.60 -9.30 -11.90
CA PRO A 127 -19.76 -10.65 -12.43
C PRO A 127 -20.75 -10.74 -13.60
N TYR A 128 -21.56 -9.71 -13.83
CA TYR A 128 -22.64 -9.73 -14.82
C TYR A 128 -22.31 -8.96 -16.09
N SER A 129 -21.52 -7.88 -15.98
CA SER A 129 -21.33 -6.91 -17.06
C SER A 129 -19.88 -6.77 -17.50
N VAL A 130 -18.90 -6.93 -16.60
CA VAL A 130 -17.48 -6.68 -16.90
C VAL A 130 -16.67 -7.97 -16.87
N MET A 131 -16.77 -8.78 -15.81
CA MET A 131 -16.04 -10.04 -15.67
C MET A 131 -16.25 -11.00 -16.86
N PRO A 132 -17.45 -11.17 -17.45
CA PRO A 132 -17.63 -12.07 -18.60
C PRO A 132 -16.81 -11.70 -19.84
N LEU A 133 -16.27 -10.48 -19.90
CA LEU A 133 -15.39 -10.01 -20.97
C LEU A 133 -13.90 -10.36 -20.70
N TRP A 134 -13.59 -10.83 -19.49
CA TRP A 134 -12.24 -11.17 -19.02
C TRP A 134 -11.16 -10.10 -19.27
N PRO A 135 -11.41 -8.79 -18.99
CA PRO A 135 -10.38 -7.78 -19.15
C PRO A 135 -9.35 -7.89 -18.02
N ASP A 136 -8.06 -7.88 -18.37
CA ASP A 136 -6.99 -7.84 -17.38
C ASP A 136 -6.86 -6.43 -16.76
N SER A 137 -6.20 -6.35 -15.61
CA SER A 137 -6.04 -5.10 -14.85
C SER A 137 -5.25 -4.02 -15.59
N ILE A 138 -4.28 -4.39 -16.44
CA ILE A 138 -3.48 -3.45 -17.23
C ILE A 138 -4.34 -2.87 -18.36
N SER A 139 -5.16 -3.70 -19.01
CA SER A 139 -6.11 -3.23 -20.03
C SER A 139 -7.13 -2.24 -19.48
N ILE A 140 -7.72 -2.52 -18.30
CA ILE A 140 -8.64 -1.59 -17.63
C ILE A 140 -7.92 -0.28 -17.27
N ALA A 141 -6.71 -0.37 -16.70
CA ALA A 141 -5.90 0.81 -16.40
C ALA A 141 -5.52 1.58 -17.67
N GLY A 142 -5.29 0.90 -18.79
CA GLY A 142 -5.02 1.50 -20.10
C GLY A 142 -6.20 2.31 -20.64
N LEU A 143 -7.45 1.84 -20.43
CA LEU A 143 -8.64 2.61 -20.75
C LEU A 143 -8.73 3.89 -19.91
N GLN A 144 -8.45 3.81 -18.60
CA GLN A 144 -8.39 5.00 -17.74
C GLN A 144 -7.28 5.96 -18.18
N ALA A 145 -6.08 5.44 -18.48
CA ALA A 145 -4.96 6.24 -18.95
C ALA A 145 -5.28 6.97 -20.25
N ARG A 146 -5.91 6.27 -21.21
CA ARG A 146 -6.38 6.86 -22.47
C ARG A 146 -7.34 8.01 -22.22
N LEU A 147 -8.34 7.82 -21.36
CA LEU A 147 -9.28 8.87 -20.98
C LEU A 147 -8.56 10.08 -20.36
N CYS A 148 -7.62 9.84 -19.44
CA CYS A 148 -6.85 10.91 -18.78
C CYS A 148 -5.98 11.71 -19.77
N LEU A 149 -5.39 11.04 -20.75
CA LEU A 149 -4.59 11.67 -21.80
C LEU A 149 -5.45 12.50 -22.75
N GLU A 150 -6.59 11.95 -23.20
CA GLU A 150 -7.49 12.65 -24.13
C GLU A 150 -8.20 13.84 -23.49
N SER A 151 -8.50 13.77 -22.19
CA SER A 151 -9.06 14.87 -21.41
C SER A 151 -8.02 15.90 -20.97
N GLY A 152 -6.72 15.64 -21.17
CA GLY A 152 -5.62 16.51 -20.76
C GLY A 152 -5.38 16.54 -19.24
N VAL A 153 -5.96 15.61 -18.48
CA VAL A 153 -5.73 15.48 -17.04
C VAL A 153 -4.33 14.98 -16.75
N VAL A 154 -3.76 14.15 -17.62
CA VAL A 154 -2.38 13.64 -17.53
C VAL A 154 -1.70 13.78 -18.88
N ARG A 155 -0.39 13.97 -18.89
CA ARG A 155 0.46 13.95 -20.10
C ARG A 155 1.43 12.78 -20.09
N HIS A 156 1.84 12.32 -21.27
CA HIS A 156 2.81 11.22 -21.40
C HIS A 156 4.15 11.53 -20.72
N GLU A 157 4.60 12.78 -20.80
CA GLU A 157 5.84 13.24 -20.17
C GLU A 157 5.75 13.19 -18.65
N GLU A 158 4.57 13.44 -18.07
CA GLU A 158 4.34 13.35 -16.62
C GLU A 158 4.36 11.90 -16.15
N MET A 159 3.73 11.00 -16.91
CA MET A 159 3.77 9.55 -16.63
C MET A 159 5.21 9.03 -16.65
N ALA A 160 5.98 9.39 -17.67
CA ALA A 160 7.38 9.02 -17.77
C ALA A 160 8.23 9.63 -16.65
N ALA A 161 7.97 10.88 -16.26
CA ALA A 161 8.67 11.54 -15.16
C ALA A 161 8.40 10.87 -13.80
N ALA A 162 7.16 10.45 -13.54
CA ALA A 162 6.80 9.69 -12.34
C ALA A 162 7.59 8.37 -12.27
N ALA A 163 7.63 7.61 -13.37
CA ALA A 163 8.43 6.38 -13.43
C ALA A 163 9.92 6.64 -13.20
N VAL A 164 10.51 7.66 -13.81
CA VAL A 164 11.94 8.02 -13.59
C VAL A 164 12.20 8.36 -12.12
N ARG A 165 11.34 9.19 -11.52
CA ARG A 165 11.44 9.59 -10.10
C ARG A 165 11.42 8.36 -9.20
N ASP A 166 10.44 7.49 -9.35
CA ASP A 166 10.25 6.35 -8.46
C ASP A 166 11.40 5.34 -8.58
N ARG A 167 11.94 5.13 -9.79
CA ARG A 167 13.12 4.29 -10.02
C ARG A 167 14.38 4.85 -9.38
N ALA A 168 14.54 6.17 -9.40
CA ALA A 168 15.66 6.86 -8.77
C ALA A 168 15.55 6.82 -7.23
N ASN A 169 14.36 7.09 -6.68
CA ASN A 169 14.10 7.03 -5.25
C ASN A 169 14.30 5.61 -4.67
N ALA A 170 14.00 4.59 -5.47
CA ALA A 170 14.16 3.19 -5.07
C ALA A 170 15.62 2.72 -4.90
N LYS A 171 16.63 3.51 -5.31
CA LYS A 171 18.03 3.07 -5.31
C LYS A 171 18.59 2.74 -3.93
N ASP A 172 18.19 3.52 -2.93
CA ASP A 172 18.62 3.34 -1.55
C ASP A 172 17.66 2.45 -0.75
N ASN A 173 16.60 1.94 -1.39
CA ASN A 173 15.66 1.03 -0.76
C ASN A 173 16.09 -0.43 -1.00
N PRO A 174 16.62 -1.14 0.03
CA PRO A 174 17.04 -2.53 -0.12
C PRO A 174 15.88 -3.49 -0.41
N ASN A 175 14.63 -3.05 -0.20
CA ASN A 175 13.43 -3.84 -0.43
C ASN A 175 12.79 -3.60 -1.80
N ALA A 176 13.33 -2.69 -2.63
CA ALA A 176 12.83 -2.44 -3.97
C ALA A 176 13.21 -3.58 -4.95
N GLN A 177 12.28 -3.96 -5.81
CA GLN A 177 12.53 -4.93 -6.88
C GLN A 177 13.20 -4.29 -8.10
N VAL A 178 12.83 -3.03 -8.40
CA VAL A 178 13.28 -2.32 -9.60
C VAL A 178 13.69 -0.90 -9.23
N SER A 179 14.97 -0.62 -9.38
CA SER A 179 15.59 0.71 -9.18
C SER A 179 16.62 0.99 -10.28
N GLY A 180 16.99 2.26 -10.46
CA GLY A 180 18.01 2.65 -11.44
C GLY A 180 17.88 4.08 -11.95
N ASP A 181 18.83 4.48 -12.79
CA ASP A 181 18.77 5.75 -13.54
C ASP A 181 18.11 5.53 -14.88
N PHE A 182 17.01 6.24 -15.11
CA PHE A 182 16.26 6.25 -16.37
C PHE A 182 16.08 7.68 -16.85
N THR A 183 15.74 7.86 -18.13
CA THR A 183 15.41 9.16 -18.70
C THR A 183 13.98 9.17 -19.24
N VAL A 184 13.36 10.34 -19.22
CA VAL A 184 12.00 10.53 -19.75
C VAL A 184 11.95 10.15 -21.22
N GLU A 185 12.94 10.56 -22.01
CA GLU A 185 13.04 10.23 -23.43
C GLU A 185 13.19 8.72 -23.65
N GLY A 186 13.95 8.05 -22.78
CA GLY A 186 14.15 6.60 -22.82
C GLY A 186 12.84 5.85 -22.58
N ILE A 187 12.10 6.25 -21.54
CA ILE A 187 10.79 5.66 -21.25
C ILE A 187 9.81 5.93 -22.39
N LEU A 188 9.72 7.18 -22.89
CA LEU A 188 8.80 7.53 -23.98
C LEU A 188 9.08 6.76 -25.29
N ALA A 189 10.34 6.35 -25.51
CA ALA A 189 10.74 5.54 -26.65
C ALA A 189 10.41 4.04 -26.50
N GLU A 190 10.04 3.55 -25.31
CA GLU A 190 9.62 2.17 -25.14
C GLU A 190 8.35 1.86 -25.96
N PRO A 191 8.23 0.64 -26.50
CA PRO A 191 6.98 0.20 -27.10
C PRO A 191 5.88 0.14 -26.03
N TYR A 192 4.64 0.40 -26.45
CA TYR A 192 3.49 0.17 -25.58
C TYR A 192 3.37 -1.30 -25.20
N LEU A 193 3.14 -1.56 -23.92
CA LEU A 193 2.73 -2.87 -23.41
C LEU A 193 1.24 -3.08 -23.72
N VAL A 194 0.41 -2.12 -23.28
CA VAL A 194 -1.01 -2.00 -23.63
C VAL A 194 -1.28 -0.53 -23.88
N ASN A 195 -1.44 -0.14 -25.14
CA ASN A 195 -1.54 1.28 -25.52
C ASN A 195 -2.65 2.00 -24.71
N PRO A 196 -2.33 3.04 -23.91
CA PRO A 196 -1.14 3.91 -23.94
C PRO A 196 -0.04 3.63 -22.90
N LEU A 197 -0.16 2.56 -22.12
CA LEU A 197 0.79 2.17 -21.09
C LEU A 197 1.99 1.43 -21.67
N ARG A 198 3.17 1.81 -21.21
CA ARG A 198 4.45 1.11 -21.43
C ARG A 198 4.76 0.21 -20.25
N LYS A 199 5.81 -0.60 -20.38
CA LYS A 199 6.26 -1.46 -19.28
C LYS A 199 6.67 -0.62 -18.06
N SER A 200 7.36 0.49 -18.29
CA SER A 200 7.77 1.39 -17.21
C SER A 200 6.61 2.14 -16.53
N ASP A 201 5.41 2.17 -17.15
CA ASP A 201 4.20 2.72 -16.54
C ASP A 201 3.51 1.75 -15.57
N CYS A 202 3.91 0.48 -15.55
CA CYS A 202 3.26 -0.56 -14.77
C CYS A 202 4.14 -1.00 -13.60
N ALA A 203 3.55 -1.13 -12.42
CA ALA A 203 4.21 -1.75 -11.28
C ALA A 203 4.61 -3.20 -11.59
N PRO A 204 5.81 -3.66 -11.14
CA PRO A 204 6.22 -5.04 -11.30
C PRO A 204 5.33 -5.97 -10.46
N ILE A 205 5.13 -7.20 -10.92
CA ILE A 205 4.58 -8.25 -10.05
C ILE A 205 5.67 -8.63 -9.05
N SER A 206 5.34 -8.57 -7.76
CA SER A 206 6.25 -8.87 -6.66
C SER A 206 5.60 -9.80 -5.64
N ASP A 207 6.36 -10.76 -5.14
CA ASP A 207 6.07 -11.49 -3.91
C ASP A 207 6.69 -10.74 -2.74
N GLY A 208 6.01 -10.74 -1.58
CA GLY A 208 6.55 -10.16 -0.36
C GLY A 208 5.53 -10.07 0.77
N ALA A 209 5.99 -9.56 1.91
CA ALA A 209 5.19 -9.33 3.10
C ALA A 209 5.65 -8.08 3.85
N SER A 210 4.75 -7.51 4.65
CA SER A 210 5.02 -6.39 5.55
C SER A 210 4.27 -6.55 6.87
N ALA A 211 4.80 -6.00 7.95
CA ALA A 211 4.19 -6.05 9.27
C ALA A 211 4.40 -4.75 10.05
N ILE A 212 3.36 -4.34 10.79
CA ILE A 212 3.30 -3.14 11.60
C ILE A 212 2.81 -3.50 13.00
N VAL A 213 3.36 -2.84 14.03
CA VAL A 213 2.76 -2.81 15.37
C VAL A 213 2.06 -1.47 15.58
N LEU A 214 0.77 -1.55 15.92
CA LEU A 214 0.02 -0.43 16.47
C LEU A 214 0.01 -0.51 18.00
N ALA A 215 0.15 0.65 18.65
CA ALA A 215 0.00 0.76 20.10
C ALA A 215 -0.84 2.00 20.47
N ALA A 216 -1.46 1.99 21.64
CA ALA A 216 -2.23 3.10 22.18
C ALA A 216 -1.95 3.37 23.66
N GLY A 217 -2.23 4.60 24.09
CA GLY A 217 -2.07 5.01 25.48
C GLY A 217 -0.64 4.89 25.99
N ASP A 218 -0.47 4.45 27.23
CA ASP A 218 0.84 4.38 27.89
C ASP A 218 1.81 3.41 27.19
N ARG A 219 1.28 2.37 26.52
CA ARG A 219 2.07 1.38 25.78
C ARG A 219 2.89 2.00 24.64
N VAL A 220 2.47 3.13 24.07
CA VAL A 220 3.22 3.77 22.98
C VAL A 220 4.60 4.22 23.46
N ASN A 221 4.65 4.91 24.60
CA ASN A 221 5.89 5.47 25.14
C ASN A 221 6.82 4.38 25.72
N GLU A 222 6.28 3.21 26.03
CA GLU A 222 7.08 2.05 26.46
C GLU A 222 7.79 1.35 25.30
N LEU A 223 7.25 1.49 24.08
CA LEU A 223 7.71 0.75 22.89
C LEU A 223 8.52 1.60 21.92
N CYS A 224 8.31 2.91 21.88
CA CYS A 224 8.98 3.79 20.93
C CYS A 224 9.16 5.21 21.49
N ASP A 225 10.40 5.72 21.48
CA ASP A 225 10.72 7.08 21.94
C ASP A 225 10.09 8.17 21.07
N ARG A 226 10.02 7.93 19.75
CA ARG A 226 9.45 8.84 18.75
C ARG A 226 8.45 8.09 17.88
N PRO A 227 7.25 7.80 18.38
CA PRO A 227 6.25 7.03 17.64
C PRO A 227 5.69 7.83 16.45
N ALA A 228 5.15 7.15 15.45
CA ALA A 228 4.44 7.78 14.34
C ALA A 228 2.92 7.77 14.61
N TRP A 229 2.40 8.89 15.13
CA TRP A 229 1.00 9.02 15.52
C TRP A 229 0.08 9.07 14.31
N ILE A 230 -0.98 8.25 14.32
CA ILE A 230 -2.04 8.29 13.32
C ILE A 230 -2.97 9.47 13.66
N ARG A 231 -2.84 10.58 12.92
CA ARG A 231 -3.65 11.80 13.12
C ARG A 231 -4.94 11.79 12.33
N GLY A 232 -4.99 11.00 11.27
CA GLY A 232 -6.21 10.72 10.54
C GLY A 232 -6.04 9.50 9.66
N ILE A 233 -7.09 8.69 9.58
CA ILE A 233 -7.14 7.55 8.67
C ILE A 233 -8.57 7.40 8.18
N GLU A 234 -8.75 7.25 6.87
CA GLU A 234 -10.06 7.11 6.26
C GLU A 234 -9.99 6.20 5.04
N HIS A 235 -11.03 5.39 4.86
CA HIS A 235 -11.22 4.53 3.70
C HIS A 235 -12.52 4.89 2.98
N ILE A 236 -12.42 5.16 1.68
CA ILE A 236 -13.57 5.43 0.82
C ILE A 236 -13.57 4.47 -0.36
N CYS A 237 -14.75 3.90 -0.64
CA CYS A 237 -15.00 3.02 -1.77
C CYS A 237 -15.97 3.68 -2.75
N GLU A 238 -15.64 3.64 -4.03
CA GLU A 238 -16.50 4.07 -5.13
C GLU A 238 -17.32 2.91 -5.72
N PRO A 239 -18.39 3.20 -6.47
CA PRO A 239 -19.15 2.16 -7.16
C PRO A 239 -18.27 1.24 -8.01
N MET A 240 -18.62 -0.04 -8.02
CA MET A 240 -17.88 -1.07 -8.77
C MET A 240 -17.92 -0.83 -10.28
N ASP A 241 -19.07 -0.40 -10.79
CA ASP A 241 -19.26 -0.12 -12.22
C ASP A 241 -18.37 1.04 -12.68
N LEU A 242 -17.56 0.79 -13.70
CA LEU A 242 -16.66 1.77 -14.30
C LEU A 242 -17.42 2.90 -14.99
N GLY A 243 -18.60 2.62 -15.56
CA GLY A 243 -19.37 3.56 -16.37
C GLY A 243 -20.06 4.67 -15.58
N VAL A 244 -20.19 4.53 -14.26
CA VAL A 244 -20.81 5.53 -13.39
C VAL A 244 -19.79 6.41 -12.65
N ARG A 245 -18.50 6.12 -12.81
CA ARG A 245 -17.39 6.87 -12.19
C ARG A 245 -16.78 7.85 -13.18
N ASP A 246 -16.34 9.00 -12.66
CA ASP A 246 -15.45 9.89 -13.40
C ASP A 246 -14.01 9.36 -13.26
N LEU A 247 -13.61 8.50 -14.20
CA LEU A 247 -12.30 7.83 -14.15
C LEU A 247 -11.11 8.76 -14.38
N GLY A 248 -11.36 10.03 -14.80
CA GLY A 248 -10.35 11.08 -14.86
C GLY A 248 -10.03 11.68 -13.49
N ARG A 249 -10.70 11.23 -12.43
CA ARG A 249 -10.49 11.64 -11.04
C ARG A 249 -10.39 10.42 -10.14
N SER A 250 -9.94 10.63 -8.91
CA SER A 250 -10.06 9.65 -7.83
C SER A 250 -10.90 10.26 -6.72
N ARG A 251 -12.23 10.16 -6.85
CA ARG A 251 -13.17 10.82 -5.93
C ARG A 251 -13.06 10.24 -4.52
N SER A 252 -12.81 8.94 -4.41
CA SER A 252 -12.52 8.29 -3.12
C SER A 252 -11.27 8.85 -2.46
N THR A 253 -10.18 9.05 -3.20
CA THR A 253 -8.95 9.66 -2.65
C THR A 253 -9.20 11.08 -2.17
N GLU A 254 -9.94 11.90 -2.93
CA GLU A 254 -10.28 13.27 -2.51
C GLU A 254 -11.04 13.30 -1.17
N ILE A 255 -12.08 12.46 -1.04
CA ILE A 255 -12.89 12.40 0.18
C ILE A 255 -12.07 11.83 1.35
N ALA A 256 -11.27 10.80 1.10
CA ALA A 256 -10.40 10.21 2.12
C ALA A 256 -9.35 11.24 2.60
N ALA A 257 -8.78 12.03 1.68
CA ALA A 257 -7.82 13.08 2.00
C ALA A 257 -8.41 14.17 2.89
N GLU A 258 -9.61 14.64 2.55
CA GLU A 258 -10.35 15.64 3.33
C GLU A 258 -10.60 15.13 4.75
N LYS A 259 -11.16 13.93 4.88
CA LYS A 259 -11.53 13.36 6.17
C LYS A 259 -10.34 12.90 7.02
N ALA A 260 -9.28 12.40 6.40
CA ALA A 260 -8.03 12.06 7.09
C ALA A 260 -7.21 13.31 7.46
N GLY A 261 -7.61 14.51 6.99
CA GLY A 261 -6.97 15.77 7.37
C GLY A 261 -5.65 16.05 6.66
N VAL A 262 -5.47 15.58 5.42
CA VAL A 262 -4.25 15.82 4.62
C VAL A 262 -3.93 17.32 4.53
N GLY A 263 -4.95 18.14 4.26
CA GLY A 263 -4.82 19.61 4.15
C GLY A 263 -4.59 20.37 5.46
N ALA A 264 -4.50 19.70 6.62
CA ALA A 264 -4.34 20.36 7.92
C ALA A 264 -2.95 21.00 8.15
N GLY A 265 -1.97 20.72 7.27
CA GLY A 265 -0.62 21.25 7.40
C GLY A 265 0.26 20.92 6.19
N LYS A 266 1.55 21.24 6.30
CA LYS A 266 2.57 20.84 5.32
C LYS A 266 2.76 19.32 5.35
N VAL A 267 2.91 18.70 4.19
CA VAL A 267 3.27 17.28 4.09
C VAL A 267 4.74 17.20 3.67
N ASP A 268 5.60 16.57 4.46
CA ASP A 268 7.02 16.44 4.10
C ASP A 268 7.22 15.37 3.03
N ILE A 269 6.56 14.22 3.21
CA ILE A 269 6.61 13.09 2.28
C ILE A 269 5.24 12.48 2.05
N ALA A 270 5.03 11.89 0.89
CA ALA A 270 3.90 11.02 0.63
C ALA A 270 4.35 9.69 0.01
N GLU A 271 3.85 8.58 0.55
CA GLU A 271 4.07 7.23 0.03
C GLU A 271 2.76 6.71 -0.56
N LEU A 272 2.70 6.64 -1.88
CA LEU A 272 1.51 6.35 -2.67
C LEU A 272 1.55 4.92 -3.21
N SER A 273 0.48 4.18 -2.97
CA SER A 273 0.28 2.88 -3.61
C SER A 273 -0.45 3.08 -4.93
N ALA A 274 0.32 3.31 -6.00
CA ALA A 274 -0.19 3.49 -7.35
C ALA A 274 0.38 2.42 -8.29
N PRO A 275 -0.42 1.43 -8.72
CA PRO A 275 0.05 0.39 -9.63
C PRO A 275 0.45 0.91 -11.02
N PHE A 276 0.05 2.14 -11.38
CA PHE A 276 0.33 2.75 -12.67
C PHE A 276 0.67 4.24 -12.54
N THR A 277 1.56 4.74 -13.40
CA THR A 277 2.06 6.13 -13.38
C THR A 277 0.97 7.19 -13.51
N HIS A 278 -0.03 6.99 -14.38
CA HIS A 278 -1.15 7.93 -14.51
C HIS A 278 -2.01 7.99 -13.25
N GLN A 279 -2.17 6.86 -12.54
CA GLN A 279 -2.91 6.81 -11.29
C GLN A 279 -2.18 7.53 -10.17
N GLU A 280 -0.86 7.44 -10.11
CA GLU A 280 -0.05 8.19 -9.16
C GLU A 280 -0.29 9.70 -9.29
N ILE A 281 -0.32 10.21 -10.52
CA ILE A 281 -0.61 11.61 -10.81
C ILE A 281 -2.05 11.99 -10.38
N LEU A 282 -3.02 11.11 -10.61
CA LEU A 282 -4.40 11.32 -10.13
C LEU A 282 -4.45 11.39 -8.59
N ILE A 283 -3.72 10.52 -7.90
CA ILE A 283 -3.63 10.50 -6.43
C ILE A 283 -2.94 11.76 -5.92
N GLU A 284 -1.79 12.15 -6.49
CA GLU A 284 -1.06 13.38 -6.13
C GLU A 284 -1.97 14.62 -6.22
N LYS A 285 -2.79 14.70 -7.27
CA LYS A 285 -3.80 15.78 -7.45
C LYS A 285 -4.94 15.68 -6.43
N ALA A 286 -5.50 14.49 -6.24
CA ALA A 286 -6.61 14.24 -5.32
C ALA A 286 -6.24 14.51 -3.84
N LEU A 287 -4.99 14.25 -3.46
CA LEU A 287 -4.43 14.57 -2.14
C LEU A 287 -4.07 16.06 -1.98
N GLY A 288 -4.10 16.85 -3.06
CA GLY A 288 -3.71 18.26 -3.06
C GLY A 288 -2.21 18.51 -2.95
N LEU A 289 -1.36 17.52 -3.25
CA LEU A 289 0.10 17.62 -3.06
C LEU A 289 0.79 18.40 -4.18
N SER A 290 0.23 18.38 -5.39
CA SER A 290 0.81 19.02 -6.58
C SER A 290 0.71 20.56 -6.57
N ASP A 291 -0.36 21.12 -6.02
CA ASP A 291 -0.61 22.57 -6.01
C ASP A 291 -0.40 23.22 -4.63
N ALA A 292 -0.72 22.51 -3.53
CA ALA A 292 -0.69 23.07 -2.18
C ALA A 292 0.59 22.76 -1.39
N SER A 293 1.39 21.79 -1.84
CA SER A 293 2.61 21.37 -1.13
C SER A 293 3.75 20.99 -2.10
N PRO A 294 4.27 21.96 -2.89
CA PRO A 294 5.28 21.70 -3.91
C PRO A 294 6.63 21.17 -3.36
N THR A 295 6.80 21.18 -2.03
CA THR A 295 7.98 20.64 -1.36
C THR A 295 7.81 19.19 -0.89
N THR A 296 6.63 18.58 -1.04
CA THR A 296 6.40 17.19 -0.63
C THR A 296 7.21 16.25 -1.52
N THR A 297 8.01 15.39 -0.91
CA THR A 297 8.71 14.34 -1.65
C THR A 297 7.78 13.14 -1.83
N ILE A 298 7.45 12.83 -3.08
CA ILE A 298 6.59 11.69 -3.45
C ILE A 298 7.44 10.42 -3.56
N ASN A 299 6.97 9.34 -2.97
CA ASN A 299 7.52 7.99 -3.03
C ASN A 299 9.04 7.94 -2.77
N PRO A 300 9.55 8.46 -1.64
CA PRO A 300 10.97 8.35 -1.32
C PRO A 300 11.47 6.90 -1.17
N SER A 301 10.58 5.91 -1.01
CA SER A 301 10.92 4.48 -1.08
C SER A 301 10.90 3.89 -2.51
N GLY A 302 10.44 4.67 -3.50
CA GLY A 302 10.18 4.24 -4.87
C GLY A 302 8.75 3.75 -5.14
N GLY A 303 7.87 3.79 -4.14
CA GLY A 303 6.44 3.55 -4.32
C GLY A 303 6.10 2.14 -4.79
N ALA A 304 4.88 1.95 -5.30
CA ALA A 304 4.45 0.68 -5.87
C ALA A 304 5.15 0.37 -7.21
N LEU A 305 5.63 1.39 -7.92
CA LEU A 305 6.36 1.18 -9.16
C LEU A 305 7.69 0.46 -8.91
N ALA A 306 8.37 0.67 -7.78
CA ALA A 306 9.63 0.00 -7.42
C ALA A 306 9.47 -1.43 -6.90
N GLY A 307 8.29 -1.76 -6.36
CA GLY A 307 7.95 -3.08 -5.84
C GLY A 307 6.49 -3.08 -5.40
N ASN A 308 5.74 -4.09 -5.83
CA ASN A 308 4.30 -4.18 -5.58
C ASN A 308 3.95 -5.57 -5.02
N PRO A 309 4.38 -5.87 -3.78
CA PRO A 309 3.96 -7.08 -3.09
C PRO A 309 2.47 -6.96 -2.82
N MET A 310 1.66 -7.58 -3.69
CA MET A 310 0.21 -7.45 -3.61
C MET A 310 -0.28 -7.92 -2.24
N MET A 311 -1.26 -7.19 -1.70
CA MET A 311 -1.77 -7.32 -0.32
C MET A 311 -0.83 -6.84 0.80
N ALA A 312 0.39 -6.38 0.48
CA ALA A 312 1.33 -5.82 1.45
C ALA A 312 1.80 -4.40 1.10
N VAL A 313 1.55 -3.93 -0.13
CA VAL A 313 2.07 -2.69 -0.68
C VAL A 313 1.56 -1.46 0.06
N GLY A 314 0.26 -1.39 0.35
CA GLY A 314 -0.34 -0.27 1.06
C GLY A 314 0.16 -0.20 2.51
N LEU A 315 0.23 -1.36 3.18
CA LEU A 315 0.81 -1.46 4.51
C LEU A 315 2.29 -1.03 4.52
N SER A 316 3.07 -1.41 3.50
CA SER A 316 4.45 -0.94 3.33
C SER A 316 4.54 0.57 3.16
N ARG A 317 3.62 1.22 2.43
CA ARG A 317 3.61 2.70 2.30
C ARG A 317 3.37 3.39 3.65
N ILE A 318 2.47 2.85 4.49
CA ILE A 318 2.26 3.32 5.87
C ILE A 318 3.52 3.12 6.70
N GLY A 319 4.14 1.95 6.60
CA GLY A 319 5.38 1.62 7.31
C GLY A 319 6.56 2.51 6.93
N GLU A 320 6.78 2.76 5.63
CA GLU A 320 7.83 3.65 5.11
C GLU A 320 7.68 5.10 5.60
N CYS A 321 6.43 5.58 5.72
CA CYS A 321 6.14 6.86 6.35
C CYS A 321 6.47 6.84 7.84
N ALA A 322 5.99 5.82 8.56
CA ALA A 322 6.22 5.67 9.99
C ALA A 322 7.70 5.58 10.32
N THR A 323 8.49 4.77 9.61
CA THR A 323 9.94 4.67 9.81
C THR A 323 10.64 6.01 9.64
N ARG A 324 10.31 6.80 8.61
CA ARG A 324 10.93 8.13 8.44
C ARG A 324 10.58 9.11 9.55
N ILE A 325 9.36 9.02 10.11
CA ILE A 325 8.96 9.81 11.28
C ILE A 325 9.72 9.34 12.52
N MET A 326 9.76 8.03 12.77
CA MET A 326 10.42 7.44 13.94
C MET A 326 11.93 7.72 13.95
N ASP A 327 12.56 7.73 12.78
CA ASP A 327 13.98 8.09 12.61
C ASP A 327 14.24 9.61 12.72
N GLY A 328 13.20 10.44 12.85
CA GLY A 328 13.33 11.90 12.88
C GLY A 328 13.72 12.55 11.55
N ARG A 329 13.55 11.85 10.43
CA ARG A 329 13.84 12.37 9.09
C ARG A 329 12.76 13.32 8.57
N VAL A 330 11.53 13.15 9.05
CA VAL A 330 10.36 13.97 8.72
C VAL A 330 9.46 14.13 9.94
N ASP A 331 8.58 15.14 9.93
CA ASP A 331 7.62 15.36 11.01
C ASP A 331 6.20 14.99 10.59
N ARG A 332 5.84 15.13 9.31
CA ARG A 332 4.49 14.83 8.81
C ARG A 332 4.52 14.10 7.48
N ALA A 333 3.83 12.95 7.43
CA ALA A 333 3.80 12.07 6.27
C ALA A 333 2.36 11.66 5.92
N VAL A 334 2.12 11.38 4.64
CA VAL A 334 0.85 10.85 4.13
C VAL A 334 1.11 9.54 3.42
N ALA A 335 0.46 8.47 3.88
CA ALA A 335 0.47 7.18 3.21
C ALA A 335 -0.87 6.94 2.51
N HIS A 336 -0.82 6.27 1.36
CA HIS A 336 -1.99 5.91 0.57
C HIS A 336 -1.95 4.45 0.15
N ALA A 337 -3.11 3.79 0.19
CA ALA A 337 -3.32 2.44 -0.30
C ALA A 337 -4.51 2.41 -1.27
N THR A 338 -4.43 1.62 -2.34
CA THR A 338 -5.53 1.42 -3.30
C THR A 338 -5.87 -0.06 -3.47
N SER A 339 -7.13 -0.33 -3.77
CA SER A 339 -7.62 -1.64 -4.22
C SER A 339 -8.71 -1.48 -5.27
N GLY A 340 -8.92 -2.53 -6.06
CA GLY A 340 -9.90 -2.59 -7.15
C GLY A 340 -9.50 -1.80 -8.42
N PRO A 341 -10.27 -1.97 -9.50
CA PRO A 341 -9.97 -1.35 -10.79
C PRO A 341 -10.11 0.18 -10.75
N CYS A 342 -9.16 0.86 -11.38
CA CYS A 342 -9.17 2.32 -11.55
C CYS A 342 -9.36 3.10 -10.25
N LEU A 343 -8.56 2.78 -9.22
CA LEU A 343 -8.60 3.46 -7.92
C LEU A 343 -10.01 3.41 -7.28
N GLN A 344 -10.66 2.24 -7.28
CA GLN A 344 -12.02 2.11 -6.75
C GLN A 344 -12.08 2.32 -5.23
N GLN A 345 -11.13 1.74 -4.50
CA GLN A 345 -11.06 1.82 -3.05
C GLN A 345 -9.75 2.48 -2.68
N ASN A 346 -9.83 3.54 -1.87
CA ASN A 346 -8.64 4.27 -1.43
C ASN A 346 -8.68 4.49 0.07
N LEU A 347 -7.56 4.20 0.72
CA LEU A 347 -7.30 4.49 2.11
C LEU A 347 -6.19 5.53 2.19
N VAL A 348 -6.40 6.55 3.00
CA VAL A 348 -5.42 7.61 3.28
C VAL A 348 -5.13 7.61 4.78
N CYS A 349 -3.85 7.64 5.13
CA CYS A 349 -3.37 7.68 6.51
C CYS A 349 -2.40 8.85 6.68
N VAL A 350 -2.70 9.76 7.59
CA VAL A 350 -1.86 10.90 7.97
C VAL A 350 -1.13 10.55 9.26
N LEU A 351 0.20 10.60 9.20
CA LEU A 351 1.10 10.27 10.30
C LEU A 351 1.90 11.51 10.71
N GLU A 352 2.06 11.73 12.01
CA GLU A 352 2.87 12.82 12.56
C GLU A 352 3.79 12.35 13.68
N GLY A 353 4.95 12.99 13.80
CA GLY A 353 5.80 12.91 14.97
C GLY A 353 5.22 13.64 16.19
N ASN A 354 5.98 13.67 17.28
CA ASN A 354 5.66 14.40 18.51
C ASN A 354 5.72 15.92 18.35
#